data_AF-A0A367RZH7-F1
#
_entry.id   AF-A0A367RZH7-F1
#
_cell.length_a   1.000
_cell.length_b   1.000
_cell.length_c   1.000
_cell.angle_alpha   90.00
_cell.angle_beta   90.00
_cell.angle_gamma   90.00
#
_symmetry.space_group_name_H-M   'P 1'
#
loop_
_entity.id
_entity.type
_entity.pdbx_description
1 polymer ?
#
loop_
_entity_poly.entity_id
_entity_poly.type
_entity_poly.pdbx_seq_one_letter_code
_entity_poly.pdbx_strand_id
1 'polypeptide(L)'
;MDTGQDFLFCNERIATKYNPFYENEYLIIQTYPREKRLIVEHRSFDYQQATSSCELKNLAHDYSSFGLRVFHDGKLWNVDWQGLPQSISKQQDWKITEEYQIASYDDNIDGEIIICDCSYPYFSSLVAHNTSGEAIEFWQPLTCLLEDNGREIERCPNCNISLVRIDESEDEDFDFDDQLTRPIACIGCANYHGVEYGGNVLVCAIHAQGWEDDNCPDFSPM
;
A
#
# COMPACT_ATOMS: atom_id res chain seq x y z
N MET A 1 -26.73 -23.34 -16.10
CA MET A 1 -27.26 -22.12 -16.74
C MET A 1 -27.20 -21.09 -15.66
N ASP A 2 -26.14 -20.28 -15.67
CA ASP A 2 -25.89 -19.31 -14.61
C ASP A 2 -26.94 -18.21 -14.71
N THR A 3 -27.63 -17.99 -13.60
CA THR A 3 -28.72 -17.02 -13.46
C THR A 3 -28.16 -15.63 -13.15
N GLY A 4 -28.96 -14.57 -13.39
CA GLY A 4 -28.57 -13.19 -13.05
C GLY A 4 -28.18 -12.97 -11.58
N GLN A 5 -28.56 -13.88 -10.68
CA GLN A 5 -28.12 -13.89 -9.28
C GLN A 5 -26.71 -14.46 -9.10
N ASP A 6 -26.24 -15.37 -9.95
CA ASP A 6 -24.89 -15.92 -9.88
C ASP A 6 -23.83 -14.85 -10.19
N PHE A 7 -24.16 -13.90 -11.07
CA PHE A 7 -23.33 -12.71 -11.34
C PHE A 7 -23.29 -11.69 -10.20
N LEU A 8 -24.22 -11.74 -9.23
CA LEU A 8 -24.15 -10.89 -8.03
C LEU A 8 -23.02 -11.35 -7.10
N PHE A 9 -22.66 -12.63 -7.11
CA PHE A 9 -21.50 -13.13 -6.36
C PHE A 9 -20.16 -12.78 -7.02
N CYS A 10 -20.16 -12.37 -8.30
CA CYS A 10 -19.00 -11.74 -8.92
C CYS A 10 -18.79 -10.30 -8.44
N ASN A 11 -19.77 -9.69 -7.77
CA ASN A 11 -19.58 -8.43 -7.07
C ASN A 11 -18.99 -8.71 -5.68
N GLU A 12 -17.70 -8.43 -5.48
CA GLU A 12 -17.01 -8.72 -4.22
C GLU A 12 -17.58 -7.99 -2.98
N ARG A 13 -18.24 -6.83 -3.15
CA ARG A 13 -18.99 -6.16 -2.06
C ARG A 13 -20.14 -7.04 -1.55
N ILE A 14 -20.74 -7.82 -2.43
CA ILE A 14 -21.76 -8.83 -2.11
C ILE A 14 -21.06 -10.08 -1.58
N ALA A 15 -20.02 -10.59 -2.26
CA ALA A 15 -19.33 -11.81 -1.87
C ALA A 15 -18.78 -11.76 -0.43
N THR A 16 -18.11 -10.69 -0.02
CA THR A 16 -17.57 -10.54 1.36
C THR A 16 -18.64 -10.27 2.41
N LYS A 17 -19.73 -9.58 2.04
CA LYS A 17 -20.91 -9.40 2.93
C LYS A 17 -21.61 -10.72 3.25
N TYR A 18 -21.60 -11.67 2.30
CA TYR A 18 -22.19 -12.99 2.47
C TYR A 18 -21.16 -14.08 2.83
N ASN A 19 -19.86 -13.79 2.77
CA ASN A 19 -18.76 -14.68 3.09
C ASN A 19 -17.65 -13.95 3.87
N PRO A 20 -17.90 -13.55 5.13
CA PRO A 20 -16.92 -12.87 5.96
C PRO A 20 -15.69 -13.75 6.21
N PHE A 21 -14.59 -13.13 6.63
CA PHE A 21 -13.43 -13.89 7.12
C PHE A 21 -13.72 -14.50 8.47
N TYR A 22 -13.24 -15.73 8.67
CA TYR A 22 -13.42 -16.49 9.90
C TYR A 22 -12.14 -16.47 10.73
N GLU A 23 -12.32 -16.59 12.04
CA GLU A 23 -11.21 -16.67 12.98
C GLU A 23 -10.28 -17.85 12.68
N ASN A 24 -8.96 -17.59 12.64
CA ASN A 24 -7.91 -18.53 12.24
C ASN A 24 -7.98 -19.01 10.79
N GLU A 25 -8.67 -18.28 9.92
CA GLU A 25 -8.64 -18.53 8.50
C GLU A 25 -7.40 -17.93 7.84
N TYR A 26 -6.72 -18.72 7.02
CA TYR A 26 -5.60 -18.28 6.22
C TYR A 26 -6.08 -17.75 4.87
N LEU A 27 -5.58 -16.57 4.52
CA LEU A 27 -5.95 -15.82 3.33
C LEU A 27 -4.69 -15.55 2.50
N ILE A 28 -4.74 -15.93 1.23
CA ILE A 28 -3.73 -15.56 0.25
C ILE A 28 -4.21 -14.29 -0.42
N ILE A 29 -3.55 -13.18 -0.13
CA ILE A 29 -3.93 -11.86 -0.63
C ILE A 29 -2.92 -11.36 -1.65
N GLN A 30 -3.38 -10.61 -2.65
CA GLN A 30 -2.46 -9.89 -3.54
C GLN A 30 -1.84 -8.71 -2.77
N THR A 31 -0.52 -8.68 -2.67
CA THR A 31 0.25 -7.60 -2.03
C THR A 31 0.81 -6.60 -3.04
N TYR A 32 0.91 -7.00 -4.32
CA TYR A 32 1.30 -6.13 -5.42
C TYR A 32 0.65 -6.62 -6.75
N PRO A 33 0.20 -5.72 -7.65
CA PRO A 33 -0.02 -4.29 -7.41
C PRO A 33 -1.07 -4.07 -6.32
N ARG A 34 -1.00 -2.91 -5.65
CA ARG A 34 -1.91 -2.59 -4.55
C ARG A 34 -3.19 -2.01 -5.11
N GLU A 35 -4.31 -2.60 -4.70
CA GLU A 35 -5.63 -2.21 -5.15
C GLU A 35 -6.41 -1.50 -4.05
N LYS A 36 -7.42 -0.71 -4.45
CA LYS A 36 -8.34 -0.05 -3.50
C LYS A 36 -9.10 -1.05 -2.64
N ARG A 37 -9.24 -2.29 -3.12
CA ARG A 37 -9.89 -3.40 -2.43
C ARG A 37 -8.91 -4.53 -2.20
N LEU A 38 -9.11 -5.24 -1.10
CA LEU A 38 -8.34 -6.44 -0.80
C LEU A 38 -8.75 -7.57 -1.76
N ILE A 39 -7.82 -7.99 -2.63
CA ILE A 39 -8.01 -9.15 -3.50
C ILE A 39 -7.59 -10.41 -2.74
N VAL A 40 -8.55 -11.29 -2.51
CA VAL A 40 -8.34 -12.59 -1.86
C VAL A 40 -8.38 -13.68 -2.92
N GLU A 41 -7.22 -14.26 -3.21
CA GLU A 41 -7.08 -15.28 -4.26
C GLU A 41 -7.46 -16.68 -3.75
N HIS A 42 -7.15 -16.97 -2.48
CA HIS A 42 -7.40 -18.27 -1.89
C HIS A 42 -7.64 -18.17 -0.39
N ARG A 43 -8.42 -19.12 0.14
CA ARG A 43 -8.80 -19.23 1.55
C ARG A 43 -8.63 -20.67 2.00
N SER A 44 -8.05 -20.89 3.18
CA SER A 44 -7.94 -22.23 3.78
C SER A 44 -7.87 -22.13 5.30
N PHE A 45 -8.20 -23.22 6.00
CA PHE A 45 -7.95 -23.36 7.43
C PHE A 45 -6.68 -24.18 7.72
N ASP A 46 -6.02 -24.69 6.68
CA ASP A 46 -4.77 -25.43 6.78
C ASP A 46 -3.59 -24.54 6.37
N TYR A 47 -2.70 -24.27 7.33
CA TYR A 47 -1.51 -23.45 7.13
C TYR A 47 -0.59 -24.02 6.04
N GLN A 48 -0.32 -25.33 6.05
CA GLN A 48 0.62 -25.94 5.10
C GLN A 48 0.08 -25.87 3.68
N GLN A 49 -1.22 -26.10 3.53
CA GLN A 49 -1.89 -25.94 2.25
C GLN A 49 -1.84 -24.49 1.78
N ALA A 50 -2.18 -23.53 2.65
CA ALA A 50 -2.20 -22.11 2.30
C ALA A 50 -0.81 -21.59 1.90
N THR A 51 0.24 -21.97 2.63
CA THR A 51 1.63 -21.64 2.30
C THR A 51 2.02 -22.20 0.94
N SER A 52 1.75 -23.49 0.69
CA SER A 52 2.09 -24.13 -0.60
C SER A 52 1.36 -23.48 -1.77
N SER A 53 0.09 -23.12 -1.58
CA SER A 53 -0.68 -22.40 -2.59
C SER A 53 -0.14 -20.97 -2.84
N CYS A 54 0.36 -20.30 -1.80
CA CYS A 54 0.91 -18.94 -1.92
C CYS A 54 2.21 -18.94 -2.72
N GLU A 55 3.10 -19.90 -2.43
CA GLU A 55 4.35 -20.10 -3.17
C GLU A 55 4.07 -20.40 -4.65
N LEU A 56 3.14 -21.33 -4.92
CA LEU A 56 2.75 -21.69 -6.28
C LEU A 56 2.16 -20.50 -7.04
N LYS A 57 1.41 -19.62 -6.37
CA LYS A 57 0.89 -18.39 -6.96
C LYS A 57 2.00 -17.41 -7.33
N ASN A 58 2.94 -17.16 -6.43
CA ASN A 58 4.08 -16.29 -6.73
C ASN A 58 4.96 -16.83 -7.88
N LEU A 59 5.03 -18.15 -8.07
CA LEU A 59 5.73 -18.76 -9.22
C LEU A 59 4.96 -18.64 -10.54
N ALA A 60 3.64 -18.47 -10.49
CA ALA A 60 2.78 -18.45 -11.67
C ALA A 60 2.49 -17.03 -12.20
N HIS A 61 2.92 -15.98 -11.48
CA HIS A 61 2.61 -14.59 -11.79
C HIS A 61 3.86 -13.72 -11.79
N ASP A 62 4.22 -13.18 -12.96
CA ASP A 62 5.44 -12.38 -13.14
C ASP A 62 5.29 -10.90 -12.68
N TYR A 63 4.05 -10.41 -12.60
CA TYR A 63 3.75 -8.98 -12.31
C TYR A 63 2.91 -8.78 -11.06
N SER A 64 2.65 -9.85 -10.31
CA SER A 64 1.82 -9.79 -9.11
C SER A 64 2.49 -10.59 -8.00
N SER A 65 2.43 -10.05 -6.79
CA SER A 65 2.94 -10.72 -5.60
C SER A 65 1.80 -11.01 -4.65
N PHE A 66 1.89 -12.15 -3.99
CA PHE A 66 0.91 -12.65 -3.05
C PHE A 66 1.55 -12.91 -1.70
N GLY A 67 0.81 -12.58 -0.65
CA GLY A 67 1.23 -12.78 0.74
C GLY A 67 0.20 -13.61 1.50
N LEU A 68 0.70 -14.50 2.34
CA LEU A 68 -0.12 -15.26 3.28
C LEU A 68 -0.42 -14.41 4.52
N ARG A 69 -1.69 -14.37 4.93
CA ARG A 69 -2.17 -13.74 6.16
C ARG A 69 -3.08 -14.69 6.92
N VAL A 70 -3.18 -14.49 8.23
CA VAL A 70 -4.21 -15.12 9.06
C VAL A 70 -5.19 -14.07 9.55
N PHE A 71 -6.48 -14.38 9.50
CA PHE A 71 -7.51 -13.54 10.11
C PHE A 71 -7.64 -13.88 11.59
N HIS A 72 -7.35 -12.90 12.44
CA HIS A 72 -7.33 -13.05 13.88
C HIS A 72 -7.72 -11.73 14.54
N ASP A 73 -8.64 -11.78 15.51
CA ASP A 73 -9.11 -10.61 16.26
C ASP A 73 -9.64 -9.48 15.34
N GLY A 74 -10.41 -9.87 14.32
CA GLY A 74 -11.02 -8.94 13.37
C GLY A 74 -10.05 -8.28 12.38
N LYS A 75 -8.76 -8.66 12.40
CA LYS A 75 -7.71 -8.06 11.55
C LYS A 75 -6.91 -9.14 10.83
N LEU A 76 -6.19 -8.71 9.79
CA LEU A 76 -5.19 -9.53 9.12
C LEU A 76 -3.86 -9.42 9.84
N TRP A 77 -3.22 -10.57 10.03
CA TRP A 77 -1.91 -10.69 10.65
C TRP A 77 -0.95 -11.39 9.69
N ASN A 78 0.31 -10.97 9.73
CA ASN A 78 1.42 -11.77 9.23
C ASN A 78 1.53 -13.03 10.11
N VAL A 79 1.89 -14.14 9.49
CA VAL A 79 2.08 -15.43 10.17
C VAL A 79 3.56 -15.69 10.40
N ASP A 80 3.88 -16.34 11.52
CA ASP A 80 5.22 -16.89 11.73
C ASP A 80 5.39 -18.25 11.02
N TRP A 81 6.55 -18.89 11.23
CA TRP A 81 6.86 -20.19 10.65
C TRP A 81 5.96 -21.34 11.13
N GLN A 82 5.21 -21.16 12.22
CA GLN A 82 4.23 -22.11 12.75
C GLN A 82 2.80 -21.82 12.28
N GLY A 83 2.59 -20.73 11.51
CA GLY A 83 1.26 -20.28 11.10
C GLY A 83 0.54 -19.43 12.14
N LEU A 84 1.21 -19.04 13.23
CA LEU A 84 0.59 -18.25 14.29
C LEU A 84 0.65 -16.75 13.95
N PRO A 85 -0.34 -15.93 14.39
CA PRO A 85 -0.29 -14.48 14.24
C PRO A 85 0.97 -13.89 14.89
N GLN A 86 1.80 -13.19 14.11
CA GLN A 86 3.07 -12.61 14.57
C GLN A 86 3.02 -11.09 14.69
N SER A 87 2.56 -10.40 13.64
CA SER A 87 2.47 -8.95 13.59
C SER A 87 1.26 -8.52 12.77
N ILE A 88 0.67 -7.37 13.11
CA ILE A 88 -0.46 -6.83 12.36
C ILE A 88 0.00 -6.56 10.93
N SER A 89 -0.76 -7.07 9.97
CA SER A 89 -0.49 -6.84 8.56
C SER A 89 -0.71 -5.37 8.21
N LYS A 90 0.19 -4.81 7.40
CA LYS A 90 -0.03 -3.47 6.84
C LYS A 90 -1.22 -3.46 5.88
N GLN A 91 -1.43 -4.57 5.15
CA GLN A 91 -2.64 -4.83 4.37
C GLN A 91 -3.80 -5.22 5.31
N GLN A 92 -4.93 -4.53 5.19
CA GLN A 92 -6.18 -4.88 5.87
C GLN A 92 -7.33 -4.82 4.87
N ASP A 93 -8.47 -5.40 5.22
CA ASP A 93 -9.73 -5.26 4.48
C ASP A 93 -10.39 -3.89 4.79
N TRP A 94 -9.72 -2.83 4.35
CA TRP A 94 -10.11 -1.44 4.60
C TRP A 94 -11.51 -1.16 4.08
N LYS A 95 -12.41 -0.74 4.97
CA LYS A 95 -13.77 -0.35 4.60
C LYS A 95 -13.78 1.13 4.26
N ILE A 96 -13.94 1.44 2.98
CA ILE A 96 -13.99 2.82 2.46
C ILE A 96 -15.46 3.29 2.43
N THR A 97 -15.74 4.49 2.93
CA THR A 97 -17.06 5.14 2.91
C THR A 97 -17.57 5.28 1.47
N GLU A 98 -18.87 5.05 1.25
CA GLU A 98 -19.48 5.16 -0.09
C GLU A 98 -19.39 6.57 -0.67
N GLU A 99 -19.46 7.61 0.18
CA GLU A 99 -19.32 9.01 -0.20
C GLU A 99 -18.01 9.28 -0.96
N TYR A 100 -16.87 8.81 -0.45
CA TYR A 100 -15.58 8.95 -1.10
C TYR A 100 -15.43 8.08 -2.35
N GLN A 101 -16.10 6.93 -2.39
CA GLN A 101 -16.13 6.13 -3.62
C GLN A 101 -16.85 6.90 -4.73
N ILE A 102 -18.02 7.48 -4.43
CA ILE A 102 -18.77 8.30 -5.39
C ILE A 102 -17.96 9.53 -5.80
N ALA A 103 -17.39 10.26 -4.83
CA ALA A 103 -16.60 11.45 -5.09
C ALA A 103 -15.39 11.15 -5.99
N SER A 104 -14.74 9.99 -5.84
CA SER A 104 -13.60 9.59 -6.68
C SER A 104 -13.95 9.28 -8.15
N TYR A 105 -15.24 9.24 -8.49
CA TYR A 105 -15.73 9.06 -9.86
C TYR A 105 -16.49 10.30 -10.36
N ASP A 106 -16.59 11.37 -9.57
CA ASP A 106 -17.28 12.60 -9.95
C ASP A 106 -16.30 13.57 -10.60
N ASP A 107 -16.44 13.79 -11.91
CA ASP A 107 -15.59 14.70 -12.68
C ASP A 107 -15.67 16.17 -12.19
N ASN A 108 -16.63 16.52 -11.33
CA ASN A 108 -16.75 17.85 -10.73
C ASN A 108 -16.00 18.00 -9.41
N ILE A 109 -15.45 16.91 -8.87
CA ILE A 109 -14.68 16.92 -7.63
C ILE A 109 -13.23 16.61 -7.99
N ASP A 110 -12.35 17.57 -7.72
CA ASP A 110 -10.90 17.37 -7.81
C ASP A 110 -10.45 16.54 -6.60
N GLY A 111 -10.74 15.23 -6.65
CA GLY A 111 -10.37 14.31 -5.60
C GLY A 111 -10.34 12.84 -6.02
N GLU A 112 -9.33 12.13 -5.52
CA GLU A 112 -9.12 10.72 -5.83
C GLU A 112 -8.78 9.90 -4.58
N ILE A 113 -9.10 8.59 -4.64
CA ILE A 113 -8.63 7.64 -3.63
C ILE A 113 -7.24 7.14 -4.05
N ILE A 114 -6.25 7.42 -3.21
CA ILE A 114 -4.86 7.01 -3.38
C ILE A 114 -4.52 5.91 -2.36
N ILE A 115 -3.68 4.96 -2.77
CA ILE A 115 -3.22 3.86 -1.92
C ILE A 115 -1.77 4.10 -1.52
N CYS A 116 -1.53 4.25 -0.22
CA CYS A 116 -0.18 4.31 0.34
C CYS A 116 0.57 2.98 0.14
N ASP A 117 1.89 2.99 0.19
CA ASP A 117 2.71 1.79 0.03
C ASP A 117 2.49 0.72 1.10
N CYS A 118 2.01 1.12 2.27
CA CYS A 118 1.56 0.18 3.30
C CYS A 118 0.13 -0.34 3.06
N SER A 119 -0.44 -0.09 1.88
CA SER A 119 -1.81 -0.42 1.50
C SER A 119 -2.92 0.35 2.23
N TYR A 120 -2.60 1.46 2.91
CA TYR A 120 -3.60 2.31 3.56
C TYR A 120 -4.26 3.24 2.52
N PRO A 121 -5.59 3.17 2.32
CA PRO A 121 -6.29 4.07 1.40
C PRO A 121 -6.56 5.42 2.06
N TYR A 122 -6.39 6.50 1.29
CA TYR A 122 -6.78 7.84 1.70
C TYR A 122 -7.41 8.58 0.51
N PHE A 123 -8.21 9.59 0.78
CA PHE A 123 -8.75 10.50 -0.21
C PHE A 123 -7.88 11.74 -0.28
N SER A 124 -7.43 12.11 -1.47
CA SER A 124 -6.73 13.38 -1.70
C SER A 124 -7.71 14.31 -2.38
N SER A 125 -7.97 15.48 -1.79
CA SER A 125 -8.89 16.48 -2.36
C SER A 125 -8.24 17.85 -2.45
N LEU A 126 -8.51 18.60 -3.51
CA LEU A 126 -8.04 19.97 -3.66
C LEU A 126 -8.85 20.92 -2.77
N VAL A 127 -8.16 21.72 -1.94
CA VAL A 127 -8.79 22.69 -1.04
C VAL A 127 -8.18 24.08 -1.25
N ALA A 128 -9.04 25.10 -1.33
CA ALA A 128 -8.63 26.50 -1.44
C ALA A 128 -8.70 27.21 -0.08
N HIS A 129 -7.56 27.71 0.41
CA HIS A 129 -7.51 28.60 1.57
C HIS A 129 -7.34 30.06 1.14
N ASN A 130 -8.20 30.94 1.65
CA ASN A 130 -8.09 32.38 1.43
C ASN A 130 -7.17 33.00 2.48
N THR A 131 -5.97 33.39 2.09
CA THR A 131 -5.08 34.22 2.93
C THR A 131 -4.84 35.55 2.22
N SER A 132 -5.18 36.66 2.89
CA SER A 132 -4.79 38.01 2.46
C SER A 132 -5.26 38.46 1.07
N GLY A 133 -6.31 37.83 0.52
CA GLY A 133 -6.91 38.22 -0.77
C GLY A 133 -6.50 37.35 -1.97
N GLU A 134 -5.62 36.38 -1.77
CA GLU A 134 -5.28 35.35 -2.75
C GLU A 134 -5.74 33.98 -2.21
N ALA A 135 -6.40 33.20 -3.06
CA ALA A 135 -6.77 31.82 -2.78
C ALA A 135 -5.57 30.93 -3.13
N ILE A 136 -5.07 30.18 -2.15
CA ILE A 136 -4.02 29.19 -2.35
C ILE A 136 -4.70 27.83 -2.36
N GLU A 137 -4.55 27.10 -3.45
CA GLU A 137 -5.05 25.73 -3.62
C GLU A 137 -3.93 24.74 -3.24
N PHE A 138 -4.28 23.70 -2.48
CA PHE A 138 -3.36 22.61 -2.17
C PHE A 138 -4.11 21.29 -1.99
N TRP A 139 -3.40 20.19 -2.23
CA TRP A 139 -3.93 18.84 -2.01
C TRP A 139 -3.94 18.47 -0.54
N GLN A 140 -5.15 18.21 -0.02
CA GLN A 140 -5.35 17.80 1.35
C GLN A 140 -5.64 16.29 1.44
N PRO A 141 -4.80 15.51 2.16
CA PRO A 141 -5.07 14.11 2.42
C PRO A 141 -6.04 13.93 3.60
N LEU A 142 -7.13 13.21 3.35
CA LEU A 142 -8.18 12.83 4.30
C LEU A 142 -8.28 11.31 4.39
N THR A 143 -8.62 10.78 5.56
CA THR A 143 -9.01 9.36 5.65
C THR A 143 -10.36 9.15 4.99
N CYS A 144 -10.44 8.13 4.15
CA CYS A 144 -11.66 7.68 3.49
C CYS A 144 -12.28 6.44 4.14
N LEU A 145 -11.74 6.03 5.29
CA LEU A 145 -12.22 4.86 6.03
C LEU A 145 -13.58 5.14 6.66
N LEU A 146 -14.44 4.13 6.68
CA LEU A 146 -15.80 4.19 7.23
C LEU A 146 -15.82 4.62 8.70
N GLU A 147 -14.86 4.16 9.50
CA GLU A 147 -14.80 4.43 10.95
C GLU A 147 -14.11 5.75 11.31
N ASP A 148 -13.32 6.31 10.39
CA ASP A 148 -12.45 7.48 10.62
C ASP A 148 -12.71 8.54 9.54
N ASN A 149 -13.94 8.59 9.04
CA ASN A 149 -14.35 9.30 7.83
C ASN A 149 -14.01 10.80 7.88
N GLY A 150 -13.19 11.28 6.94
CA GLY A 150 -12.93 12.70 6.73
C GLY A 150 -11.99 13.37 7.72
N ARG A 151 -11.30 12.61 8.58
CA ARG A 151 -10.21 13.16 9.40
C ARG A 151 -9.00 13.52 8.52
N GLU A 152 -8.42 14.69 8.77
CA GLU A 152 -7.20 15.14 8.10
C GLU A 152 -5.98 14.30 8.53
N ILE A 153 -5.18 13.87 7.56
CA ILE A 153 -4.03 12.98 7.77
C ILE A 153 -2.82 13.39 6.93
N GLU A 154 -2.03 14.36 7.40
CA GLU A 154 -0.77 14.74 6.74
C GLU A 154 0.24 13.58 6.66
N ARG A 155 0.15 12.61 7.57
CA ARG A 155 0.98 11.40 7.60
C ARG A 155 0.10 10.16 7.62
N CYS A 156 0.58 9.11 6.96
CA CYS A 156 -0.12 7.84 6.90
C CYS A 156 -0.29 7.25 8.31
N PRO A 157 -1.52 6.99 8.78
CA PRO A 157 -1.73 6.40 10.11
C PRO A 157 -1.12 5.00 10.29
N ASN A 158 -0.83 4.30 9.19
CA ASN A 158 -0.33 2.92 9.22
C ASN A 158 1.20 2.82 9.14
N CYS A 159 1.88 3.67 8.36
CA CYS A 159 3.35 3.63 8.22
C CYS A 159 4.08 4.96 8.51
N ASN A 160 3.34 6.01 8.85
CA ASN A 160 3.86 7.34 9.22
C ASN A 160 4.62 8.11 8.12
N ILE A 161 4.54 7.65 6.86
CA ILE A 161 5.06 8.39 5.70
C ILE A 161 4.26 9.68 5.46
N SER A 162 4.90 10.73 4.96
CA SER A 162 4.21 11.96 4.56
C SER A 162 3.24 11.65 3.41
N LEU A 163 1.99 12.11 3.54
CA LEU A 163 0.95 12.02 2.50
C LEU A 163 0.75 13.34 1.77
N VAL A 164 1.24 14.45 2.32
CA VAL A 164 1.24 15.73 1.65
C VAL A 164 2.19 15.64 0.47
N ARG A 165 1.63 15.71 -0.74
CA ARG A 165 2.39 16.04 -1.94
C ARG A 165 2.67 17.52 -1.82
N ILE A 166 3.90 17.87 -1.48
CA ILE A 166 4.33 19.26 -1.64
C ILE A 166 4.38 19.43 -3.15
N ASP A 167 3.44 20.20 -3.69
CA ASP A 167 3.63 20.81 -5.00
C ASP A 167 4.80 21.77 -4.80
N GLU A 168 6.01 21.21 -4.83
CA GLU A 168 7.21 21.99 -5.00
C GLU A 168 7.00 22.69 -6.34
N SER A 169 6.90 24.01 -6.24
CA SER A 169 7.15 24.98 -7.28
C SER A 169 7.96 24.41 -8.44
N GLU A 170 7.65 24.85 -9.67
CA GLU A 170 8.32 24.53 -10.94
C GLU A 170 9.86 24.69 -10.98
N ASP A 171 10.56 24.85 -9.86
CA ASP A 171 12.00 24.96 -9.73
C ASP A 171 12.50 24.07 -8.58
N GLU A 172 12.74 22.79 -8.85
CA GLU A 172 13.97 22.04 -8.52
C GLU A 172 13.71 20.58 -8.87
N ASP A 173 14.61 19.99 -9.64
CA ASP A 173 14.61 18.60 -10.09
C ASP A 173 14.62 17.62 -8.90
N PHE A 174 13.49 17.47 -8.19
CA PHE A 174 13.32 16.42 -7.19
C PHE A 174 12.99 15.13 -7.93
N ASP A 175 14.05 14.48 -8.43
CA ASP A 175 14.00 13.23 -9.17
C ASP A 175 13.32 12.14 -8.32
N PHE A 176 12.00 12.03 -8.49
CA PHE A 176 11.14 10.99 -7.91
C PHE A 176 11.61 9.56 -8.27
N ASP A 177 12.49 9.43 -9.27
CA ASP A 177 13.09 8.17 -9.72
C ASP A 177 14.22 7.66 -8.79
N ASP A 178 14.80 8.51 -7.92
CA ASP A 178 15.91 8.12 -7.04
C ASP A 178 15.45 7.20 -5.87
N GLN A 179 14.16 7.22 -5.50
CA GLN A 179 13.60 6.30 -4.50
C GLN A 179 13.30 4.90 -5.05
N LEU A 180 13.11 4.76 -6.36
CA LEU A 180 12.86 3.46 -7.00
C LEU A 180 14.17 2.69 -7.27
N THR A 181 15.29 3.38 -7.40
CA THR A 181 16.61 2.80 -7.66
C THR A 181 17.47 2.63 -6.39
N ARG A 182 17.13 3.32 -5.29
CA ARG A 182 17.84 3.19 -4.01
C ARG A 182 17.49 1.88 -3.30
N PRO A 183 18.47 1.00 -3.04
CA PRO A 183 18.25 -0.20 -2.25
C PRO A 183 17.78 0.13 -0.83
N ILE A 184 16.85 -0.69 -0.31
CA ILE A 184 16.22 -0.51 1.01
C ILE A 184 17.28 -0.35 2.12
N ALA A 185 18.34 -1.15 2.05
CA ALA A 185 19.48 -1.13 2.98
C ALA A 185 20.21 0.22 3.07
N CYS A 186 20.08 1.05 2.04
CA CYS A 186 20.80 2.31 1.91
C CYS A 186 19.98 3.51 2.35
N ILE A 187 18.69 3.36 2.66
CA ILE A 187 17.81 4.46 3.09
C ILE A 187 18.31 5.04 4.42
N GLY A 188 18.66 6.33 4.42
CA GLY A 188 19.18 7.04 5.62
C GLY A 188 20.67 6.83 5.91
N CYS A 189 21.42 6.14 5.03
CA CYS A 189 22.85 5.93 5.18
C CYS A 189 23.69 7.13 4.70
N ALA A 190 24.65 7.58 5.50
CA ALA A 190 25.65 8.62 5.21
C ALA A 190 26.57 8.28 4.04
N ASN A 191 26.70 6.99 3.71
CA ASN A 191 27.53 6.49 2.62
C ASN A 191 26.78 6.43 1.28
N TYR A 192 25.47 6.70 1.24
CA TYR A 192 24.68 6.70 0.01
C TYR A 192 25.16 7.82 -0.93
N HIS A 193 25.28 7.50 -2.21
CA HIS A 193 25.76 8.42 -3.25
C HIS A 193 24.70 8.61 -4.35
N GLY A 194 24.19 7.52 -4.94
CA GLY A 194 23.06 7.56 -5.88
C GLY A 194 23.30 8.27 -7.21
N VAL A 195 24.55 8.43 -7.67
CA VAL A 195 24.87 9.22 -8.89
C VAL A 195 25.29 8.32 -10.06
N GLU A 196 24.78 8.62 -11.26
CA GLU A 196 25.18 7.95 -12.50
C GLU A 196 26.48 8.53 -13.08
N TYR A 197 27.42 7.66 -13.42
CA TYR A 197 28.65 7.98 -14.13
C TYR A 197 28.76 7.19 -15.43
N GLY A 198 28.49 7.87 -16.55
CA GLY A 198 28.72 7.31 -17.89
C GLY A 198 27.95 6.01 -18.16
N GLY A 199 26.68 5.92 -17.76
CA GLY A 199 25.84 4.74 -17.97
C GLY A 199 25.77 3.77 -16.79
N ASN A 200 26.46 4.04 -15.68
CA ASN A 200 26.46 3.16 -14.50
C ASN A 200 26.15 3.96 -13.23
N VAL A 201 25.18 3.49 -12.44
CA VAL A 201 24.80 4.09 -11.16
C VAL A 201 25.77 3.65 -10.07
N LEU A 202 26.34 4.62 -9.35
CA LEU A 202 27.11 4.38 -8.13
C LEU A 202 26.21 4.63 -6.92
N VAL A 203 25.72 3.54 -6.32
CA VAL A 203 24.71 3.58 -5.25
C VAL A 203 25.29 4.10 -3.94
N CYS A 204 26.46 3.63 -3.51
CA CYS A 204 27.09 4.10 -2.27
C CYS A 204 28.63 4.04 -2.34
N ALA A 205 29.31 4.79 -1.47
CA ALA A 205 30.76 4.91 -1.46
C ALA A 205 31.52 3.63 -1.05
N ILE A 206 30.82 2.68 -0.41
CA ILE A 206 31.38 1.40 0.07
C ILE A 206 31.01 0.25 -0.87
N HIS A 207 29.73 0.16 -1.23
CA HIS A 207 29.13 -0.85 -2.12
C HIS A 207 28.61 -0.18 -3.39
N ALA A 208 29.37 -0.27 -4.48
CA ALA A 208 29.08 0.46 -5.71
C ALA A 208 27.70 0.17 -6.32
N GLN A 209 27.21 -1.07 -6.17
CA GLN A 209 25.89 -1.50 -6.65
C GLN A 209 24.82 -1.51 -5.54
N GLY A 210 25.16 -1.04 -4.35
CA GLY A 210 24.32 -1.14 -3.17
C GLY A 210 24.47 -2.47 -2.44
N TRP A 211 23.80 -2.58 -1.30
CA TRP A 211 23.74 -3.81 -0.52
C TRP A 211 22.44 -4.55 -0.81
N GLU A 212 22.51 -5.85 -1.06
CA GLU A 212 21.38 -6.64 -1.56
C GLU A 212 20.39 -7.08 -0.46
N ASP A 213 20.85 -7.23 0.79
CA ASP A 213 19.98 -7.62 1.90
C ASP A 213 19.31 -6.40 2.57
N ASP A 214 18.31 -6.63 3.42
CA ASP A 214 17.57 -5.57 4.12
C ASP A 214 18.43 -4.69 5.06
N ASN A 215 19.60 -5.16 5.50
CA ASN A 215 20.47 -4.45 6.44
C ASN A 215 21.93 -4.44 5.98
N CYS A 216 22.44 -3.24 5.67
CA CYS A 216 23.83 -3.05 5.28
C CYS A 216 24.76 -3.08 6.52
N PRO A 217 25.84 -3.88 6.53
CA PRO A 217 26.79 -3.93 7.65
C PRO A 217 27.57 -2.63 7.83
N ASP A 218 27.70 -1.84 6.76
CA ASP A 218 28.41 -0.55 6.74
C ASP A 218 27.45 0.65 6.82
N PHE A 219 26.23 0.41 7.34
CA PHE A 219 25.26 1.46 7.57
C PHE A 219 25.78 2.45 8.62
N SER A 220 25.87 3.72 8.23
CA SER A 220 26.11 4.83 9.14
C SER A 220 24.97 5.82 8.98
N PRO A 221 24.29 6.24 10.06
CA PRO A 221 23.24 7.26 9.94
C PRO A 221 23.84 8.60 9.48
N MET A 222 23.07 9.34 8.66
CA MET A 222 23.31 10.75 8.31
C MET A 222 23.16 11.67 9.53
#